data_AF-A0A3D2JDM1-F1
#
_entry.id   AF-A0A3D2JDM1-F1
#
_cell.length_a   1.000
_cell.length_b   1.000
_cell.length_c   1.000
_cell.angle_alpha   90.00
_cell.angle_beta   90.00
_cell.angle_gamma   90.00
#
_symmetry.space_group_name_H-M   'P 1'
#
loop_
_entity.id
_entity.type
_entity.pdbx_description
1 polymer ?
#
loop_
_entity_poly.entity_id
_entity_poly.type
_entity_poly.pdbx_seq_one_letter_code
_entity_poly.pdbx_strand_id
1 'polypeptide(L)'
;MIQLDLFLQATNGELRFAGRQTRFPSFSHDTRQIRPGELFVAIRGERNDGHKYLFDAVRGGAAGLLVEAHFINALSEEQQQWLAHANIAIIVVEDTRIALQQYAHFILAQWRPTVIAVTGSVGKTSTKEAIATVLSTQFPTFRSWQNYNDLLGLPLSLGRLEPQHRFAVLELGCDRPGEIADLCRIVQPQIGVLTHISPAHLQYFGTLERQSEEFWTLLEYLPENGTLYYNNLNPALRDMLFHKNQYAKRPHLSGFIPSVPISFPPGAKPTQDVQNVHVTWDGLQCELITLGETDLGTGTIQPLPLASHLLGEHHLATMFAAFHVGRDNGITIEKLQQALATLSPMPGRLNPLSGIRGSILLDDTHNANPASVSAGLRTMGVITSSPLDRTSGRRIAVLGDMVQLGEYEEEAHRIAGREAARFADYLVTRGEWAAIIAEEARKAGLSSERISITSTHEDAAQAVRHILEHEKTQAQPDVILIKGSEPTRMERVTELLMARPWEASEKLVRQTPAWKQIVVSRAERPTWVEIDLGAIANNTRRIKSLVGDHVQVLASIKADAYGHGAVKVARTVLHNGASRLGVATLSEVTPLREAGITA
;
A
#
# COMPACT_ATOMS: atom_id res chain seq x y z
N MET A 1 2.94 23.98 11.37
CA MET A 1 3.46 23.77 12.75
C MET A 1 2.32 23.74 13.75
N ILE A 2 2.43 22.88 14.76
CA ILE A 2 1.50 22.77 15.89
C ILE A 2 1.76 23.97 16.82
N GLN A 3 0.72 24.72 17.17
CA GLN A 3 0.79 25.82 18.13
C GLN A 3 0.12 25.38 19.43
N LEU A 4 0.83 25.53 20.55
CA LEU A 4 0.42 25.03 21.86
C LEU A 4 -0.92 25.64 22.32
N ASP A 5 -1.11 26.94 22.12
CA ASP A 5 -2.34 27.66 22.44
C ASP A 5 -3.54 27.12 21.66
N LEU A 6 -3.40 26.93 20.34
CA LEU A 6 -4.44 26.34 19.51
C LEU A 6 -4.73 24.89 19.90
N PHE A 7 -3.70 24.13 20.29
CA PHE A 7 -3.89 22.76 20.75
C PHE A 7 -4.68 22.69 22.05
N LEU A 8 -4.34 23.52 23.04
CA LEU A 8 -5.07 23.60 24.31
C LEU A 8 -6.51 24.05 24.10
N GLN A 9 -6.73 25.05 23.23
CA GLN A 9 -8.06 25.52 22.86
C GLN A 9 -8.90 24.42 22.20
N ALA A 10 -8.31 23.62 21.32
CA ALA A 10 -9.02 22.58 20.59
C ALA A 10 -9.41 21.38 21.46
N THR A 11 -8.58 21.05 22.45
CA THR A 11 -8.64 19.76 23.18
C THR A 11 -9.13 19.88 24.61
N ASN A 12 -9.24 21.11 25.13
CA ASN A 12 -9.40 21.37 26.57
C ASN A 12 -8.31 20.69 27.44
N GLY A 13 -7.13 20.43 26.85
CA GLY A 13 -6.01 19.87 27.59
C GLY A 13 -5.47 20.83 28.66
N GLU A 14 -4.90 20.28 29.72
CA GLU A 14 -4.22 21.02 30.78
C GLU A 14 -2.72 21.10 30.48
N LEU A 15 -2.15 22.31 30.49
CA LEU A 15 -0.70 22.48 30.45
C LEU A 15 -0.13 22.28 31.86
N ARG A 16 0.39 21.07 32.12
CA ARG A 16 0.94 20.69 33.43
C ARG A 16 2.29 21.34 33.69
N PHE A 17 3.15 21.35 32.68
CA PHE A 17 4.46 22.01 32.72
C PHE A 17 4.67 22.83 31.46
N ALA A 18 5.08 24.08 31.62
CA ALA A 18 5.45 24.94 30.51
C ALA A 18 6.88 24.60 30.04
N GLY A 19 7.03 24.36 28.74
CA GLY A 19 8.33 24.17 28.10
C GLY A 19 8.91 25.47 27.55
N ARG A 20 10.15 25.39 27.05
CA ARG A 20 10.78 26.51 26.32
C ARG A 20 10.15 26.78 24.94
N GLN A 21 9.44 25.80 24.40
CA GLN A 21 8.82 25.87 23.07
C GLN A 21 7.31 25.87 23.20
N THR A 22 6.66 26.73 22.40
CA THR A 22 5.20 26.80 22.24
C THR A 22 4.75 26.39 20.83
N ARG A 23 5.71 25.99 19.99
CA ARG A 23 5.49 25.55 18.62
C ARG A 23 6.26 24.27 18.35
N PHE A 24 5.61 23.30 17.71
CA PHE A 24 6.20 22.01 17.39
C PHE A 24 6.09 21.76 15.88
N PRO A 25 7.13 21.23 15.22
CA PRO A 25 7.12 20.99 13.78
C PRO A 25 6.15 19.87 13.38
N SER A 26 6.09 18.79 14.18
CA SER A 26 5.15 17.69 14.02
C SER A 26 4.91 16.94 15.32
N PHE A 27 3.88 16.10 15.30
CA PHE A 27 3.69 15.03 16.27
C PHE A 27 4.62 13.85 15.94
N SER A 28 5.03 13.12 16.97
CA SER A 28 5.64 11.79 16.85
C SER A 28 5.04 10.85 17.90
N HIS A 29 4.70 9.63 17.53
CA HIS A 29 4.20 8.61 18.47
C HIS A 29 5.17 7.43 18.62
N ASP A 30 6.34 7.49 17.97
CA ASP A 30 7.36 6.44 17.99
C ASP A 30 8.70 7.05 18.42
N THR A 31 9.15 6.71 19.63
CA THR A 31 10.42 7.21 20.19
C THR A 31 11.64 6.80 19.38
N ARG A 32 11.54 5.77 18.54
CA ARG A 32 12.62 5.35 17.63
C ARG A 32 12.75 6.27 16.41
N GLN A 33 11.75 7.10 16.15
CA GLN A 33 11.68 8.01 15.00
C GLN A 33 11.57 9.48 15.39
N ILE A 34 11.53 9.78 16.69
CA ILE A 34 11.37 11.14 17.18
C ILE A 34 12.54 12.02 16.73
N ARG A 35 12.22 13.24 16.30
CA ARG A 35 13.19 14.26 15.94
C ARG A 35 13.23 15.36 17.00
N PRO A 36 14.39 16.00 17.21
CA PRO A 36 14.50 17.13 18.12
C PRO A 36 13.45 18.21 17.81
N GLY A 37 12.72 18.66 18.83
CA GLY A 37 11.68 19.69 18.70
C GLY A 37 10.27 19.16 18.51
N GLU A 38 10.06 17.87 18.23
CA GLU A 38 8.71 17.32 18.04
C GLU A 38 7.91 17.21 19.34
N LEU A 39 6.58 17.16 19.19
CA LEU A 39 5.64 16.86 20.26
C LEU A 39 5.39 15.34 20.29
N PHE A 40 5.90 14.66 21.31
CA PHE A 40 5.66 13.23 21.47
C PHE A 40 4.22 12.97 21.94
N VAL A 41 3.52 12.04 21.30
CA VAL A 41 2.16 11.64 21.67
C VAL A 41 2.16 10.23 22.20
N ALA A 42 1.81 10.09 23.47
CA ALA A 42 1.76 8.80 24.13
C ALA A 42 0.46 8.06 23.79
N ILE A 43 0.47 7.24 22.75
CA ILE A 43 -0.70 6.48 22.32
C ILE A 43 -0.76 5.13 23.04
N ARG A 44 -1.91 4.81 23.64
CA ARG A 44 -2.21 3.46 24.12
C ARG A 44 -2.75 2.59 22.98
N GLY A 45 -2.08 1.50 22.67
CA GLY A 45 -2.50 0.48 21.69
C GLY A 45 -2.92 -0.84 22.36
N GLU A 46 -3.37 -1.81 21.56
CA GLU A 46 -3.81 -3.12 22.08
C GLU A 46 -2.68 -3.92 22.73
N ARG A 47 -1.46 -3.82 22.18
CA ARG A 47 -0.29 -4.60 22.62
C ARG A 47 0.79 -3.79 23.33
N ASN A 48 0.78 -2.46 23.19
CA ASN A 48 1.82 -1.60 23.73
C ASN A 48 1.23 -0.25 24.17
N ASP A 49 1.87 0.38 25.14
CA ASP A 49 1.44 1.65 25.69
C ASP A 49 2.56 2.69 25.56
N GLY A 50 2.33 3.73 24.75
CA GLY A 50 3.27 4.81 24.47
C GLY A 50 3.73 5.56 25.72
N HIS A 51 2.93 5.55 26.78
CA HIS A 51 3.26 6.21 28.04
C HIS A 51 4.48 5.58 28.74
N LYS A 52 4.81 4.32 28.44
CA LYS A 52 6.01 3.68 28.98
C LYS A 52 7.32 4.29 28.46
N TYR A 53 7.26 5.08 27.39
CA TYR A 53 8.43 5.59 26.68
C TYR A 53 8.61 7.11 26.79
N LEU A 54 7.93 7.80 27.73
CA LEU A 54 8.05 9.25 27.88
C LEU A 54 9.50 9.71 28.07
N PHE A 55 10.24 9.05 28.97
CA PHE A 55 11.64 9.39 29.24
C PHE A 55 12.53 9.21 28.01
N ASP A 56 12.27 8.18 27.21
CA ASP A 56 13.00 7.93 25.97
C ASP A 56 12.66 8.97 24.90
N ALA A 57 11.41 9.43 24.84
CA ALA A 57 11.01 10.53 23.98
C ALA A 57 11.78 11.82 24.33
N VAL A 58 11.86 12.15 25.62
CA VAL A 58 12.61 13.33 26.10
C VAL A 58 14.10 13.20 25.79
N ARG A 59 14.71 12.03 26.03
CA ARG A 59 16.11 11.76 25.66
C ARG A 59 16.34 11.83 24.15
N GLY A 60 15.34 11.45 23.35
CA GLY A 60 15.32 11.59 21.90
C GLY A 60 15.15 13.02 21.40
N GLY A 61 14.91 14.00 22.29
CA GLY A 61 14.82 15.42 21.96
C GLY A 61 13.40 15.95 21.78
N ALA A 62 12.37 15.26 22.30
CA ALA A 62 11.01 15.80 22.37
C ALA A 62 11.03 17.19 23.03
N ALA A 63 10.36 18.17 22.42
CA ALA A 63 10.17 19.49 23.04
C ALA A 63 8.84 19.59 23.79
N GLY A 64 7.95 18.62 23.59
CA GLY A 64 6.77 18.46 24.41
C GLY A 64 6.26 17.02 24.44
N LEU A 65 5.40 16.74 25.41
CA LEU A 65 4.69 15.46 25.59
C LEU A 65 3.18 15.71 25.64
N LEU A 66 2.41 14.90 24.94
CA LEU A 66 0.96 14.79 25.05
C LEU A 66 0.63 13.43 25.69
N VAL A 67 -0.02 13.46 26.86
CA VAL A 67 -0.16 12.31 27.76
C VAL A 67 -1.53 12.27 28.43
N GLU A 68 -1.95 11.07 28.83
CA GLU A 68 -3.21 10.86 29.53
C GLU A 68 -3.07 11.15 31.03
N ALA A 69 -4.07 11.82 31.61
CA ALA A 69 -4.03 12.33 32.99
C ALA A 69 -3.75 11.26 34.03
N HIS A 70 -4.36 10.08 33.88
CA HIS A 70 -4.18 8.97 34.81
C HIS A 70 -2.73 8.49 34.87
N PHE A 71 -1.95 8.63 33.79
CA PHE A 71 -0.57 8.19 33.76
C PHE A 71 0.35 9.18 34.49
N ILE A 72 0.22 10.48 34.22
CA ILE A 72 1.00 11.51 34.90
C ILE A 72 0.77 11.47 36.41
N ASN A 73 -0.47 11.26 36.84
CA ASN A 73 -0.83 11.19 38.25
C ASN A 73 -0.30 9.92 38.95
N ALA A 74 0.05 8.88 38.19
CA ALA A 74 0.60 7.63 38.71
C ALA A 74 2.14 7.62 38.80
N LEU A 75 2.83 8.62 38.24
CA LEU A 75 4.29 8.74 38.34
C LEU A 75 4.74 9.06 39.76
N SER A 76 5.89 8.53 40.17
CA SER A 76 6.50 8.86 41.46
C SER A 76 6.87 10.34 41.54
N GLU A 77 7.00 10.89 42.75
CA GLU A 77 7.43 12.29 42.94
C GLU A 77 8.77 12.59 42.26
N GLU A 78 9.72 11.66 42.32
CA GLU A 78 11.01 11.77 41.64
C GLU A 78 10.86 11.87 40.12
N GLN A 79 9.98 11.04 39.53
CA GLN A 79 9.71 11.07 38.09
C GLN A 79 9.02 12.36 37.65
N GLN A 80 8.06 12.85 38.44
CA GLN A 80 7.39 14.13 38.18
C GLN A 80 8.38 15.29 38.28
N GLN A 81 9.25 15.31 39.28
CA GLN A 81 10.31 16.30 39.41
C GLN A 81 11.28 16.23 38.23
N TRP A 82 11.66 15.04 37.78
CA TRP A 82 12.53 14.89 36.61
C TRP A 82 11.91 15.52 35.36
N LEU A 83 10.63 15.23 35.10
CA LEU A 83 9.90 15.80 33.97
C LEU A 83 9.75 17.32 34.07
N ALA A 84 9.52 17.86 35.26
CA ALA A 84 9.46 19.30 35.48
C ALA A 84 10.78 20.01 35.14
N HIS A 85 11.92 19.38 35.43
CA HIS A 85 13.26 19.92 35.11
C HIS A 85 13.69 19.70 33.65
N ALA A 86 12.94 18.90 32.87
CA ALA A 86 13.26 18.64 31.47
C ALA A 86 13.06 19.86 30.55
N ASN A 87 12.40 20.93 31.02
CA ASN A 87 12.13 22.17 30.27
C ASN A 87 11.31 21.97 28.97
N ILE A 88 10.45 20.96 28.95
CA ILE A 88 9.56 20.61 27.84
C ILE A 88 8.10 20.91 28.21
N ALA A 89 7.25 21.12 27.20
CA ALA A 89 5.83 21.30 27.45
C ALA A 89 5.18 19.93 27.76
N ILE A 90 4.37 19.82 28.82
CA ILE A 90 3.60 18.61 29.09
C ILE A 90 2.13 18.94 29.09
N ILE A 91 1.42 18.42 28.09
CA ILE A 91 -0.01 18.60 27.87
C ILE A 91 -0.71 17.34 28.35
N VAL A 92 -1.66 17.51 29.24
CA VAL A 92 -2.43 16.43 29.85
C VAL A 92 -3.85 16.44 29.31
N VAL A 93 -4.33 15.30 28.86
CA VAL A 93 -5.69 15.10 28.32
C VAL A 93 -6.32 13.84 28.93
N GLU A 94 -7.63 13.64 28.75
CA GLU A 94 -8.29 12.40 29.17
C GLU A 94 -7.90 11.22 28.28
N ASP A 95 -7.94 11.43 26.95
CA ASP A 95 -7.60 10.45 25.92
C ASP A 95 -6.80 11.13 24.81
N THR A 96 -5.61 10.59 24.53
CA THR A 96 -4.66 11.15 23.55
C THR A 96 -5.15 11.07 22.11
N ARG A 97 -5.91 10.02 21.76
CA ARG A 97 -6.46 9.82 20.40
C ARG A 97 -7.60 10.80 20.15
N ILE A 98 -8.50 10.95 21.11
CA ILE A 98 -9.62 11.90 21.02
C ILE A 98 -9.08 13.33 20.92
N ALA A 99 -8.08 13.69 21.73
CA ALA A 99 -7.44 15.00 21.67
C ALA A 99 -6.83 15.29 20.29
N LEU A 100 -6.16 14.30 19.68
CA LEU A 100 -5.64 14.46 18.32
C LEU A 100 -6.75 14.70 17.29
N GLN A 101 -7.86 13.94 17.36
CA GLN A 101 -8.99 14.10 16.44
C GLN A 101 -9.66 15.47 16.60
N GLN A 102 -9.87 15.93 17.84
CA GLN A 102 -10.37 17.26 18.15
C GLN A 102 -9.46 18.35 17.58
N TYR A 103 -8.15 18.21 17.77
CA TYR A 103 -7.17 19.13 17.21
C TYR A 103 -7.23 19.17 15.69
N ALA A 104 -7.27 18.01 15.03
CA ALA A 104 -7.36 17.89 13.57
C ALA A 104 -8.61 18.58 13.01
N HIS A 105 -9.77 18.36 13.63
CA HIS A 105 -11.01 19.03 13.27
C HIS A 105 -10.90 20.56 13.45
N PHE A 106 -10.39 20.99 14.61
CA PHE A 106 -10.23 22.41 14.94
C PHE A 106 -9.33 23.15 13.94
N ILE A 107 -8.15 22.60 13.61
CA ILE A 107 -7.22 23.30 12.71
C ILE A 107 -7.71 23.37 11.27
N LEU A 108 -8.48 22.37 10.81
CA LEU A 108 -9.13 22.45 9.50
C LEU A 108 -10.21 23.54 9.49
N ALA A 109 -11.01 23.66 10.55
CA ALA A 109 -12.00 24.73 10.69
C ALA A 109 -11.37 26.12 10.84
N GLN A 110 -10.20 26.20 11.49
CA GLN A 110 -9.45 27.43 11.72
C GLN A 110 -8.77 27.95 10.44
N TRP A 111 -8.08 27.07 9.71
CA TRP A 111 -7.32 27.46 8.51
C TRP A 111 -8.15 27.41 7.22
N ARG A 112 -9.27 26.68 7.22
CA ARG A 112 -10.22 26.58 6.11
C ARG A 112 -9.57 26.28 4.74
N PRO A 113 -8.62 25.32 4.63
CA PRO A 113 -8.20 24.85 3.31
C PRO A 113 -9.38 24.17 2.61
N THR A 114 -9.36 24.12 1.28
CA THR A 114 -10.23 23.19 0.54
C THR A 114 -9.74 21.77 0.77
N VAL A 115 -10.54 20.97 1.48
CA VAL A 115 -10.25 19.59 1.84
C VAL A 115 -10.70 18.66 0.71
N ILE A 116 -9.76 17.86 0.22
CA ILE A 116 -9.95 16.85 -0.81
C ILE A 116 -9.73 15.48 -0.16
N ALA A 117 -10.80 14.70 0.01
CA ALA A 117 -10.74 13.36 0.58
C ALA A 117 -10.64 12.30 -0.52
N VAL A 118 -9.60 11.47 -0.48
CA VAL A 118 -9.34 10.39 -1.45
C VAL A 118 -9.53 9.04 -0.78
N THR A 119 -10.44 8.21 -1.28
CA THR A 119 -10.67 6.85 -0.74
C THR A 119 -10.94 5.80 -1.84
N GLY A 120 -11.12 4.55 -1.43
CA GLY A 120 -11.24 3.34 -2.25
C GLY A 120 -10.30 2.23 -1.78
N SER A 121 -10.37 1.03 -2.35
CA SER A 121 -9.49 -0.07 -1.93
C SER A 121 -8.16 -0.10 -2.68
N VAL A 122 -8.10 0.43 -3.92
CA VAL A 122 -6.90 0.47 -4.76
C VAL A 122 -6.67 1.88 -5.32
N GLY A 123 -5.42 2.35 -5.27
CA GLY A 123 -5.00 3.58 -5.94
C GLY A 123 -5.09 4.86 -5.10
N LYS A 124 -5.53 4.77 -3.83
CA LYS A 124 -5.65 5.90 -2.89
C LYS A 124 -4.41 6.79 -2.83
N THR A 125 -3.29 6.27 -2.33
CA THR A 125 -2.07 7.06 -2.12
C THR A 125 -1.50 7.62 -3.42
N SER A 126 -1.48 6.83 -4.49
CA SER A 126 -1.01 7.30 -5.81
C SER A 126 -1.87 8.46 -6.31
N THR A 127 -3.19 8.39 -6.10
CA THR A 127 -4.13 9.46 -6.47
C THR A 127 -3.99 10.70 -5.59
N LYS A 128 -3.84 10.53 -4.27
CA LYS A 128 -3.55 11.62 -3.33
C LYS A 128 -2.27 12.36 -3.72
N GLU A 129 -1.17 11.65 -3.96
CA GLU A 129 0.11 12.26 -4.37
C GLU A 129 0.00 12.95 -5.74
N ALA A 130 -0.70 12.36 -6.70
CA ALA A 130 -0.90 12.95 -8.02
C ALA A 130 -1.70 14.25 -7.96
N ILE A 131 -2.83 14.26 -7.24
CA ILE A 131 -3.64 15.47 -7.02
C ILE A 131 -2.81 16.55 -6.32
N ALA A 132 -2.09 16.19 -5.27
CA ALA A 132 -1.27 17.14 -4.53
C ALA A 132 -0.13 17.72 -5.39
N THR A 133 0.50 16.91 -6.25
CA THR A 133 1.55 17.34 -7.18
C THR A 133 1.00 18.37 -8.17
N VAL A 134 -0.16 18.10 -8.76
CA VAL A 134 -0.85 19.01 -9.67
C VAL A 134 -1.19 20.34 -9.00
N LEU A 135 -1.84 20.31 -7.83
CA LEU A 135 -2.26 21.53 -7.13
C LEU A 135 -1.07 22.37 -6.63
N SER A 136 0.02 21.70 -6.24
CA SER A 136 1.26 22.34 -5.78
C SER A 136 1.97 23.18 -6.84
N THR A 137 1.63 23.01 -8.14
CA THR A 137 2.18 23.86 -9.21
C THR A 137 1.75 25.32 -9.12
N GLN A 138 0.68 25.61 -8.38
CA GLN A 138 0.12 26.95 -8.30
C GLN A 138 -0.27 27.36 -6.88
N PHE A 139 -0.62 26.40 -6.03
CA PHE A 139 -1.16 26.69 -4.71
C PHE A 139 -0.37 25.96 -3.64
N PRO A 140 -0.13 26.57 -2.46
CA PRO A 140 0.39 25.82 -1.32
C PRO A 140 -0.59 24.69 -0.96
N THR A 141 -0.14 23.45 -1.09
CA THR A 141 -0.97 22.26 -0.92
C THR A 141 -0.39 21.34 0.14
N PHE A 142 -1.17 21.11 1.18
CA PHE A 142 -0.89 20.09 2.18
C PHE A 142 -1.35 18.73 1.65
N ARG A 143 -0.63 17.66 2.01
CA ARG A 143 -1.07 16.28 1.77
C ARG A 143 -0.78 15.41 2.99
N SER A 144 -1.65 14.44 3.27
CA SER A 144 -1.41 13.53 4.38
C SER A 144 -0.13 12.71 4.18
N TRP A 145 0.61 12.50 5.26
CA TRP A 145 1.94 11.90 5.26
C TRP A 145 1.87 10.38 5.08
N GLN A 146 2.57 9.84 4.07
CA GLN A 146 2.64 8.39 3.84
C GLN A 146 1.23 7.74 3.83
N ASN A 147 1.04 6.66 4.60
CA ASN A 147 -0.21 5.94 4.80
C ASN A 147 -0.96 6.39 6.07
N TYR A 148 -0.71 7.60 6.57
CA TYR A 148 -1.44 8.16 7.72
C TYR A 148 -2.85 8.55 7.26
N ASN A 149 -3.73 7.55 7.22
CA ASN A 149 -5.05 7.62 6.59
C ASN A 149 -6.18 7.10 7.48
N ASP A 150 -5.88 6.66 8.71
CA ASP A 150 -6.85 6.18 9.71
C ASP A 150 -7.14 7.24 10.79
N LEU A 151 -7.94 6.87 11.79
CA LEU A 151 -8.39 7.74 12.90
C LEU A 151 -7.28 8.22 13.83
N LEU A 152 -6.04 7.74 13.69
CA LEU A 152 -4.88 8.16 14.47
C LEU A 152 -3.83 8.86 13.60
N GLY A 153 -3.41 8.20 12.54
CA GLY A 153 -2.44 8.67 11.58
C GLY A 153 -2.87 9.98 10.95
N LEU A 154 -4.10 10.09 10.46
CA LEU A 154 -4.54 11.30 9.78
C LEU A 154 -4.46 12.55 10.69
N PRO A 155 -4.97 12.52 11.94
CA PRO A 155 -4.72 13.58 12.90
C PRO A 155 -3.24 13.91 13.17
N LEU A 156 -2.38 12.89 13.32
CA LEU A 156 -0.94 13.09 13.48
C LEU A 156 -0.33 13.83 12.28
N SER A 157 -0.74 13.47 11.06
CA SER A 157 -0.28 14.13 9.86
C SER A 157 -0.73 15.59 9.79
N LEU A 158 -1.96 15.87 10.20
CA LEU A 158 -2.55 17.22 10.17
C LEU A 158 -1.85 18.20 11.12
N GLY A 159 -1.05 17.74 12.10
CA GLY A 159 -0.16 18.62 12.87
C GLY A 159 0.84 19.43 12.02
N ARG A 160 1.08 19.01 10.77
CA ARG A 160 1.90 19.74 9.79
C ARG A 160 1.11 20.70 8.92
N LEU A 161 -0.22 20.79 9.06
CA LEU A 161 -1.02 21.78 8.37
C LEU A 161 -0.63 23.20 8.82
N GLU A 162 -0.73 24.16 7.90
CA GLU A 162 -0.31 25.55 8.12
C GLU A 162 -1.31 26.51 7.49
N PRO A 163 -1.44 27.75 8.01
CA PRO A 163 -2.44 28.72 7.54
C PRO A 163 -2.31 29.10 6.06
N GLN A 164 -1.11 28.94 5.48
CA GLN A 164 -0.84 29.26 4.08
C GLN A 164 -1.35 28.20 3.09
N HIS A 165 -1.66 26.99 3.57
CA HIS A 165 -2.16 25.92 2.72
C HIS A 165 -3.57 26.25 2.22
N ARG A 166 -3.72 26.35 0.91
CA ARG A 166 -5.02 26.55 0.25
C ARG A 166 -5.77 25.24 0.08
N PHE A 167 -5.06 24.14 -0.12
CA PHE A 167 -5.63 22.80 -0.30
C PHE A 167 -5.05 21.83 0.73
N ALA A 168 -5.87 20.87 1.15
CA ALA A 168 -5.46 19.73 1.96
C ALA A 168 -5.94 18.43 1.30
N VAL A 169 -5.01 17.67 0.71
CA VAL A 169 -5.30 16.39 0.03
C VAL A 169 -5.09 15.24 1.00
N LEU A 170 -6.18 14.67 1.48
CA LEU A 170 -6.20 13.72 2.58
C LEU A 170 -6.62 12.34 2.06
N GLU A 171 -5.77 11.34 2.28
CA GLU A 171 -6.16 9.95 2.07
C GLU A 171 -6.97 9.44 3.25
N LEU A 172 -8.14 8.85 2.98
CA LEU A 172 -9.00 8.20 3.99
C LEU A 172 -8.98 6.68 3.77
N GLY A 173 -8.42 5.96 4.74
CA GLY A 173 -8.40 4.50 4.81
C GLY A 173 -9.44 3.99 5.80
N CYS A 174 -9.93 2.79 5.56
CA CYS A 174 -10.80 2.07 6.49
C CYS A 174 -10.54 0.58 6.40
N ASP A 175 -10.52 -0.07 7.55
CA ASP A 175 -10.48 -1.52 7.69
C ASP A 175 -11.84 -2.06 8.16
N ARG A 176 -12.65 -1.22 8.82
CA ARG A 176 -13.93 -1.61 9.42
C ARG A 176 -15.09 -0.71 8.99
N PRO A 177 -16.34 -1.20 9.06
CA PRO A 177 -17.51 -0.37 8.81
C PRO A 177 -17.60 0.85 9.74
N GLY A 178 -17.97 2.00 9.19
CA GLY A 178 -18.18 3.27 9.90
C GLY A 178 -16.96 4.19 9.97
N GLU A 179 -15.75 3.71 9.65
CA GLU A 179 -14.52 4.51 9.79
C GLU A 179 -14.44 5.65 8.77
N ILE A 180 -14.97 5.48 7.54
CA ILE A 180 -15.06 6.58 6.57
C ILE A 180 -15.97 7.69 7.08
N ALA A 181 -17.09 7.34 7.73
CA ALA A 181 -17.97 8.33 8.37
C ALA A 181 -17.24 9.09 9.48
N ASP A 182 -16.54 8.38 10.36
CA ASP A 182 -15.78 8.99 11.45
C ASP A 182 -14.68 9.93 10.93
N LEU A 183 -13.93 9.50 9.91
CA LEU A 183 -12.93 10.35 9.26
C LEU A 183 -13.55 11.57 8.59
N CYS A 184 -14.69 11.42 7.91
CA CYS A 184 -15.40 12.54 7.29
C CYS A 184 -15.91 13.56 8.31
N ARG A 185 -16.34 13.13 9.51
CA ARG A 185 -16.72 14.04 10.60
C ARG A 185 -15.54 14.89 11.07
N ILE A 186 -14.33 14.31 11.10
CA ILE A 186 -13.11 15.04 11.45
C ILE A 186 -12.78 16.05 10.35
N VAL A 187 -12.69 15.60 9.09
CA VAL A 187 -12.07 16.42 8.04
C VAL A 187 -13.02 17.32 7.25
N GLN A 188 -14.33 17.05 7.29
CA GLN A 188 -15.37 17.81 6.59
C GLN A 188 -14.99 18.17 5.14
N PRO A 189 -14.91 17.18 4.23
CA PRO A 189 -14.37 17.40 2.89
C PRO A 189 -15.31 18.25 2.00
N GLN A 190 -14.74 19.06 1.12
CA GLN A 190 -15.48 19.76 0.05
C GLN A 190 -15.42 19.00 -1.28
N ILE A 191 -14.35 18.25 -1.49
CA ILE A 191 -14.14 17.42 -2.68
C ILE A 191 -13.89 15.98 -2.24
N GLY A 192 -14.60 15.03 -2.83
CA GLY A 192 -14.37 13.60 -2.66
C GLY A 192 -13.77 13.00 -3.93
N VAL A 193 -12.91 11.99 -3.77
CA VAL A 193 -12.34 11.20 -4.88
C VAL A 193 -12.46 9.72 -4.55
N LEU A 194 -13.33 9.01 -5.28
CA LEU A 194 -13.44 7.55 -5.25
C LEU A 194 -12.55 6.95 -6.33
N THR A 195 -11.51 6.26 -5.87
CA THR A 195 -10.56 5.55 -6.72
C THR A 195 -11.16 4.22 -7.22
N HIS A 196 -10.44 3.11 -7.13
CA HIS A 196 -10.97 1.81 -7.54
C HIS A 196 -11.41 0.98 -6.32
N ILE A 197 -12.56 0.31 -6.45
CA ILE A 197 -13.09 -0.61 -5.44
C ILE A 197 -12.97 -2.05 -5.97
N SER A 198 -12.19 -2.84 -5.25
CA SER A 198 -11.89 -4.25 -5.42
C SER A 198 -11.89 -4.92 -4.04
N PRO A 199 -12.21 -6.22 -3.92
CA PRO A 199 -12.14 -6.97 -2.67
C PRO A 199 -10.87 -6.66 -1.85
N ALA A 200 -11.07 -6.12 -0.65
CA ALA A 200 -10.04 -5.87 0.36
C ALA A 200 -10.72 -5.84 1.74
N HIS A 201 -10.06 -6.23 2.82
CA HIS A 201 -10.61 -6.19 4.18
C HIS A 201 -11.98 -6.91 4.34
N LEU A 202 -12.34 -7.84 3.45
CA LEU A 202 -13.63 -8.52 3.45
C LEU A 202 -13.85 -9.41 4.68
N GLN A 203 -12.79 -9.73 5.43
CA GLN A 203 -12.93 -10.34 6.75
C GLN A 203 -13.76 -9.49 7.74
N TYR A 204 -13.78 -8.17 7.56
CA TYR A 204 -14.56 -7.24 8.38
C TYR A 204 -15.85 -6.78 7.68
N PHE A 205 -15.78 -6.49 6.38
CA PHE A 205 -16.94 -6.02 5.61
C PHE A 205 -17.91 -7.15 5.22
N GLY A 206 -17.44 -8.39 5.16
CA GLY A 206 -18.18 -9.56 4.68
C GLY A 206 -18.26 -9.63 3.15
N THR A 207 -18.79 -8.59 2.50
CA THR A 207 -19.02 -8.59 1.04
C THR A 207 -18.49 -7.34 0.34
N LEU A 208 -18.28 -7.43 -0.98
CA LEU A 208 -17.84 -6.30 -1.79
C LEU A 208 -18.88 -5.16 -1.82
N GLU A 209 -20.16 -5.50 -1.73
CA GLU A 209 -21.26 -4.53 -1.69
C GLU A 209 -21.18 -3.68 -0.43
N ARG A 210 -21.02 -4.30 0.75
CA ARG A 210 -20.86 -3.58 2.03
C ARG A 210 -19.59 -2.74 2.06
N GLN A 211 -18.49 -3.24 1.49
CA GLN A 211 -17.28 -2.44 1.31
C GLN A 211 -17.54 -1.23 0.39
N SER A 212 -18.30 -1.42 -0.68
CA SER A 212 -18.63 -0.34 -1.61
C SER A 212 -19.53 0.71 -0.96
N GLU A 213 -20.46 0.29 -0.10
CA GLU A 213 -21.28 1.17 0.74
C GLU A 213 -20.43 1.99 1.71
N GLU A 214 -19.43 1.38 2.36
CA GLU A 214 -18.50 2.10 3.24
C GLU A 214 -17.82 3.26 2.50
N PHE A 215 -17.20 2.98 1.34
CA PHE A 215 -16.55 4.04 0.55
C PHE A 215 -17.53 5.06 -0.01
N TRP A 216 -18.75 4.63 -0.36
CA TRP A 216 -19.82 5.51 -0.84
C TRP A 216 -20.24 6.55 0.20
N THR A 217 -20.09 6.24 1.49
CA THR A 217 -20.37 7.17 2.60
C THR A 217 -19.69 8.52 2.42
N LEU A 218 -18.51 8.58 1.76
CA LEU A 218 -17.86 9.85 1.44
C LEU A 218 -18.80 10.82 0.70
N LEU A 219 -19.61 10.34 -0.25
CA LEU A 219 -20.57 11.17 -0.99
C LEU A 219 -21.57 11.86 -0.06
N GLU A 220 -22.00 11.15 0.98
CA GLU A 220 -23.05 11.58 1.92
C GLU A 220 -22.55 12.68 2.88
N TYR A 221 -21.24 12.80 3.04
CA TYR A 221 -20.59 13.82 3.87
C TYR A 221 -20.09 15.04 3.09
N LEU A 222 -20.22 15.05 1.76
CA LEU A 222 -19.91 16.24 0.96
C LEU A 222 -21.06 17.27 1.07
N PRO A 223 -20.75 18.59 1.05
CA PRO A 223 -21.77 19.62 1.06
C PRO A 223 -22.58 19.63 -0.26
N GLU A 224 -23.74 20.31 -0.28
CA GLU A 224 -24.60 20.40 -1.49
C GLU A 224 -23.85 20.95 -2.72
N ASN A 225 -22.90 21.87 -2.51
CA ASN A 225 -22.03 22.45 -3.54
C ASN A 225 -20.68 21.74 -3.68
N GLY A 226 -20.49 20.61 -2.97
CA GLY A 226 -19.29 19.78 -3.07
C GLY A 226 -19.21 19.06 -4.41
N THR A 227 -18.08 18.42 -4.67
CA THR A 227 -17.88 17.61 -5.88
C THR A 227 -17.33 16.24 -5.54
N LEU A 228 -17.93 15.18 -6.09
CA LEU A 228 -17.41 13.82 -6.04
C LEU A 228 -16.84 13.44 -7.41
N TYR A 229 -15.52 13.22 -7.44
CA TYR A 229 -14.84 12.58 -8.56
C TYR A 229 -14.85 11.07 -8.36
N TYR A 230 -15.23 10.30 -9.37
CA TYR A 230 -15.27 8.84 -9.24
C TYR A 230 -14.73 8.11 -10.48
N ASN A 231 -14.16 6.93 -10.27
CA ASN A 231 -13.71 6.05 -11.34
C ASN A 231 -14.90 5.35 -12.01
N ASN A 232 -15.37 5.89 -13.12
CA ASN A 232 -16.47 5.34 -13.91
C ASN A 232 -16.14 4.04 -14.66
N LEU A 233 -14.88 3.57 -14.69
CA LEU A 233 -14.56 2.22 -15.16
C LEU A 233 -14.80 1.15 -14.09
N ASN A 234 -14.95 1.55 -12.81
CA ASN A 234 -15.21 0.60 -11.74
C ASN A 234 -16.69 0.15 -11.76
N PRO A 235 -17.00 -1.16 -11.95
CA PRO A 235 -18.38 -1.65 -11.99
C PRO A 235 -19.16 -1.37 -10.70
N ALA A 236 -18.56 -1.62 -9.53
CA ALA A 236 -19.22 -1.42 -8.24
C ALA A 236 -19.65 0.05 -8.04
N LEU A 237 -18.82 1.02 -8.43
CA LEU A 237 -19.18 2.44 -8.39
C LEU A 237 -20.31 2.79 -9.36
N ARG A 238 -20.31 2.20 -10.57
CA ARG A 238 -21.40 2.41 -11.54
C ARG A 238 -22.72 1.86 -11.00
N ASP A 239 -22.72 0.65 -10.46
CA ASP A 239 -23.91 0.03 -9.90
C ASP A 239 -24.46 0.89 -8.74
N MET A 240 -23.59 1.38 -7.86
CA MET A 240 -23.96 2.29 -6.78
C MET A 240 -24.57 3.60 -7.29
N LEU A 241 -24.03 4.18 -8.37
CA LEU A 241 -24.61 5.35 -9.03
C LEU A 241 -26.01 5.04 -9.58
N PHE A 242 -26.21 3.92 -10.29
CA PHE A 242 -27.52 3.57 -10.83
C PHE A 242 -28.58 3.37 -9.74
N HIS A 243 -28.22 2.72 -8.64
CA HIS A 243 -29.16 2.41 -7.56
C HIS A 243 -29.41 3.58 -6.62
N LYS A 244 -28.40 4.38 -6.29
CA LYS A 244 -28.50 5.42 -5.26
C LYS A 244 -28.78 6.83 -5.80
N ASN A 245 -28.64 7.10 -7.10
CA ASN A 245 -28.78 8.46 -7.68
C ASN A 245 -30.24 8.93 -7.88
N GLN A 246 -31.23 8.20 -7.35
CA GLN A 246 -32.65 8.52 -7.54
C GLN A 246 -33.22 9.50 -6.48
N TYR A 247 -32.40 10.01 -5.57
CA TYR A 247 -32.85 10.87 -4.46
C TYR A 247 -32.07 12.20 -4.42
N ALA A 248 -32.83 13.30 -4.48
CA ALA A 248 -32.46 14.70 -4.77
C ALA A 248 -31.42 15.37 -3.84
N LYS A 249 -30.86 16.48 -4.36
CA LYS A 249 -29.83 17.40 -3.79
C LYS A 249 -28.56 16.71 -3.29
N ARG A 250 -27.67 16.41 -4.23
CA ARG A 250 -26.36 15.80 -3.98
C ARG A 250 -25.26 16.69 -4.55
N PRO A 251 -24.03 16.59 -4.03
CA PRO A 251 -22.86 17.24 -4.64
C PRO A 251 -22.76 16.92 -6.13
N HIS A 252 -22.03 17.76 -6.87
CA HIS A 252 -21.75 17.53 -8.28
C HIS A 252 -21.00 16.22 -8.47
N LEU A 253 -21.52 15.32 -9.31
CA LEU A 253 -20.89 14.04 -9.63
C LEU A 253 -20.11 14.17 -10.94
N SER A 254 -18.82 13.83 -10.91
CA SER A 254 -17.93 13.93 -12.07
C SER A 254 -17.14 12.63 -12.25
N GLY A 255 -17.50 11.84 -13.27
CA GLY A 255 -16.69 10.68 -13.66
C GLY A 255 -15.40 11.17 -14.29
N PHE A 256 -14.24 10.77 -13.74
CA PHE A 256 -12.96 11.31 -14.22
C PHE A 256 -12.31 10.49 -15.32
N ILE A 257 -12.70 9.24 -15.56
CA ILE A 257 -12.24 8.55 -16.78
C ILE A 257 -13.26 8.84 -17.87
N PRO A 258 -12.87 9.32 -19.04
CA PRO A 258 -13.77 9.37 -20.17
C PRO A 258 -14.30 7.97 -20.51
N SER A 259 -15.53 7.85 -21.01
CA SER A 259 -16.10 6.56 -21.42
C SER A 259 -15.19 5.89 -22.45
N VAL A 260 -14.49 4.82 -22.09
CA VAL A 260 -13.92 3.90 -23.09
C VAL A 260 -15.11 3.38 -23.90
N PRO A 261 -15.10 3.38 -25.25
CA PRO A 261 -16.28 3.08 -26.04
C PRO A 261 -16.79 1.66 -25.73
N ILE A 262 -17.81 1.59 -24.88
CA ILE A 262 -18.69 0.44 -24.73
C ILE A 262 -19.88 0.81 -25.62
N SER A 263 -19.87 0.32 -26.87
CA SER A 263 -20.91 0.45 -27.90
C SER A 263 -22.10 1.35 -27.52
N PHE A 264 -22.04 2.62 -27.91
CA PHE A 264 -23.17 3.54 -27.72
C PHE A 264 -24.35 3.18 -28.63
N PRO A 265 -25.61 3.42 -28.21
CA PRO A 265 -26.72 3.48 -29.15
C PRO A 265 -26.47 4.61 -30.18
N PRO A 266 -26.96 4.47 -31.43
CA PRO A 266 -26.74 5.47 -32.47
C PRO A 266 -27.31 6.84 -32.05
N GLY A 267 -26.46 7.86 -31.91
CA GLY A 267 -26.87 9.25 -31.70
C GLY A 267 -26.35 9.96 -30.43
N ALA A 268 -25.65 9.28 -29.52
CA ALA A 268 -24.99 9.94 -28.39
C ALA A 268 -23.65 10.56 -28.84
N LYS A 269 -23.45 11.87 -28.61
CA LYS A 269 -22.15 12.53 -28.82
C LYS A 269 -21.22 12.19 -27.63
N PRO A 270 -20.02 11.63 -27.85
CA PRO A 270 -19.04 11.41 -26.78
C PRO A 270 -18.62 12.77 -26.22
N THR A 271 -18.59 12.91 -24.89
CA THR A 271 -18.21 14.18 -24.26
C THR A 271 -16.73 14.25 -23.90
N GLN A 272 -16.04 13.12 -23.72
CA GLN A 272 -14.58 12.98 -23.66
C GLN A 272 -14.26 11.52 -24.03
N ASP A 273 -13.17 11.26 -24.75
CA ASP A 273 -12.65 9.91 -25.06
C ASP A 273 -11.14 9.86 -24.76
N VAL A 274 -10.60 8.68 -24.42
CA VAL A 274 -9.14 8.46 -24.30
C VAL A 274 -8.67 7.62 -25.46
N GLN A 275 -7.61 8.05 -26.14
CA GLN A 275 -7.01 7.34 -27.27
C GLN A 275 -5.50 7.20 -27.07
N ASN A 276 -4.88 6.38 -27.92
CA ASN A 276 -3.42 6.25 -28.00
C ASN A 276 -2.75 5.97 -26.64
N VAL A 277 -3.34 5.06 -25.87
CA VAL A 277 -2.78 4.63 -24.58
C VAL A 277 -1.57 3.74 -24.84
N HIS A 278 -0.40 4.19 -24.37
CA HIS A 278 0.85 3.47 -24.48
C HIS A 278 1.52 3.36 -23.11
N VAL A 279 1.96 2.15 -22.76
CA VAL A 279 2.74 1.88 -21.55
C VAL A 279 4.09 1.33 -21.97
N THR A 280 5.15 2.01 -21.55
CA THR A 280 6.55 1.65 -21.82
C THR A 280 7.36 1.73 -20.53
N TRP A 281 8.66 1.44 -20.59
CA TRP A 281 9.57 1.65 -19.46
C TRP A 281 9.73 3.13 -19.08
N ASP A 282 9.49 4.06 -20.00
CA ASP A 282 9.54 5.51 -19.74
C ASP A 282 8.27 6.03 -19.05
N GLY A 283 7.18 5.24 -19.07
CA GLY A 283 5.94 5.55 -18.38
C GLY A 283 4.67 5.30 -19.19
N LEU A 284 3.62 6.03 -18.81
CA LEU A 284 2.27 5.96 -19.37
C LEU A 284 1.98 7.24 -20.16
N GLN A 285 1.57 7.07 -21.42
CA GLN A 285 1.17 8.14 -22.33
C GLN A 285 -0.24 7.88 -22.86
N CYS A 286 -1.03 8.93 -23.05
CA CYS A 286 -2.34 8.87 -23.68
C CYS A 286 -2.75 10.22 -24.28
N GLU A 287 -3.80 10.22 -25.09
CA GLU A 287 -4.43 11.44 -25.60
C GLU A 287 -5.86 11.56 -25.05
N LEU A 288 -6.12 12.68 -24.37
CA LEU A 288 -7.47 13.05 -23.93
C LEU A 288 -8.15 13.87 -25.02
N ILE A 289 -9.27 13.37 -25.53
CA ILE A 289 -10.06 14.07 -26.52
C ILE A 289 -10.91 15.14 -25.84
N THR A 290 -10.58 16.41 -26.08
CA THR A 290 -11.30 17.56 -25.52
C THR A 290 -12.14 18.26 -26.59
N LEU A 291 -13.34 18.69 -26.22
CA LEU A 291 -14.15 19.59 -27.06
C LEU A 291 -13.58 21.00 -26.90
N GLY A 292 -12.94 21.53 -27.95
CA GLY A 292 -12.49 22.91 -27.94
C GLY A 292 -13.68 23.87 -27.94
N GLU A 293 -13.67 24.88 -27.07
CA GLU A 293 -14.60 26.00 -27.18
C GLU A 293 -14.16 26.89 -28.35
N THR A 294 -15.05 27.08 -29.31
CA THR A 294 -14.92 28.15 -30.33
C THR A 294 -16.14 29.05 -30.22
N ASP A 295 -15.93 30.36 -30.36
CA ASP A 295 -16.97 31.43 -30.31
C ASP A 295 -18.16 31.24 -31.29
N LEU A 296 -18.13 30.23 -32.16
CA LEU A 296 -19.13 29.97 -33.20
C LEU A 296 -19.83 28.60 -33.09
N GLY A 297 -19.74 27.90 -31.96
CA GLY A 297 -20.62 26.75 -31.66
C GLY A 297 -20.30 25.43 -32.41
N THR A 298 -19.20 25.35 -33.14
CA THR A 298 -18.67 24.09 -33.70
C THR A 298 -17.30 23.79 -33.09
N GLY A 299 -17.30 23.25 -31.87
CA GLY A 299 -16.06 22.91 -31.18
C GLY A 299 -15.22 21.93 -31.98
N THR A 300 -13.98 22.32 -32.30
CA THR A 300 -13.01 21.42 -32.92
C THR A 300 -12.51 20.46 -31.86
N ILE A 301 -12.56 19.17 -32.16
CA ILE A 301 -11.98 18.14 -31.29
C ILE A 301 -10.46 18.30 -31.34
N GLN A 302 -9.82 18.60 -30.20
CA GLN A 302 -8.37 18.65 -30.10
C GLN A 302 -7.86 17.57 -29.13
N PRO A 303 -6.95 16.69 -29.59
CA PRO A 303 -6.29 15.73 -28.71
C PRO A 303 -5.32 16.47 -27.79
N LEU A 304 -5.48 16.24 -26.49
CA LEU A 304 -4.59 16.75 -25.46
C LEU A 304 -3.65 15.63 -25.00
N PRO A 305 -2.36 15.66 -25.34
CA PRO A 305 -1.42 14.62 -24.92
C PRO A 305 -1.14 14.72 -23.42
N LEU A 306 -1.24 13.59 -22.72
CA LEU A 306 -0.92 13.45 -21.30
C LEU A 306 0.14 12.36 -21.14
N ALA A 307 1.10 12.59 -20.26
CA ALA A 307 2.17 11.64 -19.96
C ALA A 307 2.48 11.62 -18.46
N SER A 308 3.01 10.50 -17.99
CA SER A 308 3.61 10.34 -16.65
C SER A 308 4.69 9.27 -16.71
N HIS A 309 5.57 9.20 -15.70
CA HIS A 309 6.52 8.09 -15.52
C HIS A 309 5.92 6.88 -14.78
N LEU A 310 4.62 6.91 -14.46
CA LEU A 310 3.94 5.80 -13.80
C LEU A 310 3.84 4.58 -14.74
N LEU A 311 4.06 3.39 -14.19
CA LEU A 311 4.05 2.14 -14.96
C LEU A 311 2.70 1.42 -14.84
N GLY A 312 2.03 1.24 -15.97
CA GLY A 312 0.81 0.44 -16.08
C GLY A 312 -0.45 1.24 -16.36
N GLU A 313 -1.33 0.66 -17.18
CA GLU A 313 -2.58 1.30 -17.65
C GLU A 313 -3.53 1.69 -16.51
N HIS A 314 -3.53 0.93 -15.41
CA HIS A 314 -4.34 1.23 -14.22
C HIS A 314 -4.04 2.63 -13.62
N HIS A 315 -2.88 3.23 -13.91
CA HIS A 315 -2.56 4.60 -13.52
C HIS A 315 -3.23 5.69 -14.36
N LEU A 316 -3.93 5.34 -15.45
CA LEU A 316 -4.82 6.29 -16.14
C LEU A 316 -5.84 6.88 -15.16
N ALA A 317 -6.40 6.05 -14.27
CA ALA A 317 -7.32 6.50 -13.23
C ALA A 317 -6.68 7.55 -12.30
N THR A 318 -5.42 7.34 -11.92
CA THR A 318 -4.66 8.28 -11.09
C THR A 318 -4.37 9.58 -11.83
N MET A 319 -3.91 9.52 -13.08
CA MET A 319 -3.63 10.69 -13.91
C MET A 319 -4.90 11.52 -14.14
N PHE A 320 -6.01 10.87 -14.47
CA PHE A 320 -7.26 11.57 -14.75
C PHE A 320 -7.91 12.15 -13.50
N ALA A 321 -7.87 11.46 -12.36
CA ALA A 321 -8.33 12.06 -11.10
C ALA A 321 -7.56 13.35 -10.79
N ALA A 322 -6.23 13.34 -10.94
CA ALA A 322 -5.40 14.52 -10.75
C ALA A 322 -5.67 15.62 -11.80
N PHE A 323 -5.84 15.24 -13.07
CA PHE A 323 -6.17 16.15 -14.17
C PHE A 323 -7.48 16.89 -13.90
N HIS A 324 -8.57 16.16 -13.63
CA HIS A 324 -9.90 16.73 -13.43
C HIS A 324 -9.98 17.58 -12.17
N VAL A 325 -9.45 17.08 -11.03
CA VAL A 325 -9.40 17.86 -9.79
C VAL A 325 -8.60 19.14 -10.00
N GLY A 326 -7.43 19.07 -10.65
CA GLY A 326 -6.61 20.24 -10.92
C GLY A 326 -7.29 21.25 -11.84
N ARG A 327 -7.83 20.80 -12.98
CA ARG A 327 -8.52 21.65 -13.97
C ARG A 327 -9.69 22.40 -13.33
N ASP A 328 -10.56 21.69 -12.62
CA ASP A 328 -11.76 22.26 -12.02
C ASP A 328 -11.44 23.19 -10.83
N ASN A 329 -10.21 23.12 -10.30
CA ASN A 329 -9.68 24.04 -9.28
C ASN A 329 -8.72 25.11 -9.84
N GLY A 330 -8.74 25.33 -11.16
CA GLY A 330 -8.08 26.46 -11.81
C GLY A 330 -6.59 26.28 -12.13
N ILE A 331 -6.10 25.04 -12.22
CA ILE A 331 -4.78 24.75 -12.79
C ILE A 331 -4.88 24.76 -14.31
N THR A 332 -3.99 25.48 -14.98
CA THR A 332 -3.97 25.56 -16.45
C THR A 332 -3.56 24.25 -17.09
N ILE A 333 -4.01 24.00 -18.32
CA ILE A 333 -3.72 22.76 -19.05
C ILE A 333 -2.22 22.51 -19.17
N GLU A 334 -1.41 23.55 -19.43
CA GLU A 334 0.04 23.43 -19.56
C GLU A 334 0.68 22.97 -18.24
N LYS A 335 0.22 23.52 -17.10
CA LYS A 335 0.70 23.11 -15.78
C LYS A 335 0.24 21.70 -15.41
N LEU A 336 -0.96 21.30 -15.83
CA LEU A 336 -1.44 19.92 -15.65
C LEU A 336 -0.53 18.94 -16.40
N GLN A 337 -0.26 19.19 -17.68
CA GLN A 337 0.64 18.35 -18.48
C GLN A 337 2.03 18.25 -17.86
N GLN A 338 2.61 19.38 -17.45
CA GLN A 338 3.92 19.42 -16.80
C GLN A 338 3.92 18.65 -15.48
N ALA A 339 2.91 18.84 -14.62
CA ALA A 339 2.82 18.16 -13.33
C ALA A 339 2.66 16.64 -13.49
N LEU A 340 1.76 16.21 -14.37
CA LEU A 340 1.53 14.79 -14.65
C LEU A 340 2.79 14.11 -15.17
N ALA A 341 3.56 14.80 -16.02
CA ALA A 341 4.83 14.28 -16.53
C ALA A 341 5.86 14.02 -15.42
N THR A 342 5.78 14.70 -14.28
CA THR A 342 6.70 14.47 -13.14
C THR A 342 6.29 13.31 -12.23
N LEU A 343 5.10 12.72 -12.42
CA LEU A 343 4.64 11.63 -11.56
C LEU A 343 5.48 10.38 -11.82
N SER A 344 6.07 9.83 -10.77
CA SER A 344 6.90 8.61 -10.83
C SER A 344 6.41 7.55 -9.85
N PRO A 345 6.74 6.27 -10.09
CA PRO A 345 6.41 5.19 -9.16
C PRO A 345 6.97 5.45 -7.77
N MET A 346 6.18 5.14 -6.75
CA MET A 346 6.61 5.19 -5.35
C MET A 346 7.17 3.83 -4.93
N PRO A 347 8.04 3.77 -3.90
CA PRO A 347 8.47 2.50 -3.30
C PRO A 347 7.30 1.53 -3.09
N GLY A 348 7.48 0.28 -3.52
CA GLY A 348 6.47 -0.77 -3.42
C GLY A 348 5.25 -0.61 -4.33
N ARG A 349 5.27 0.25 -5.35
CA ARG A 349 4.16 0.48 -6.30
C ARG A 349 4.62 0.45 -7.74
N LEU A 350 4.89 -0.75 -8.24
CA LEU A 350 5.49 -1.01 -9.57
C LEU A 350 6.74 -0.17 -9.81
N ASN A 351 7.58 -0.04 -8.79
CA ASN A 351 8.81 0.75 -8.84
C ASN A 351 9.91 -0.05 -9.56
N PRO A 352 10.42 0.40 -10.72
CA PRO A 352 11.49 -0.29 -11.43
C PRO A 352 12.82 -0.11 -10.69
N LEU A 353 13.49 -1.21 -10.36
CA LEU A 353 14.79 -1.24 -9.67
C LEU A 353 15.78 -2.11 -10.43
N SER A 354 17.07 -1.78 -10.34
CA SER A 354 18.12 -2.64 -10.89
C SER A 354 18.26 -3.91 -10.05
N GLY A 355 18.10 -5.07 -10.69
CA GLY A 355 18.24 -6.39 -10.09
C GLY A 355 19.60 -7.03 -10.37
N ILE A 356 19.91 -8.09 -9.62
CA ILE A 356 21.10 -8.91 -9.82
C ILE A 356 21.16 -9.49 -11.24
N ARG A 357 22.38 -9.74 -11.75
CA ARG A 357 22.61 -10.28 -13.10
C ARG A 357 22.02 -9.43 -14.22
N GLY A 358 21.80 -8.13 -13.98
CA GLY A 358 21.28 -7.19 -14.96
C GLY A 358 19.76 -7.29 -15.17
N SER A 359 19.04 -8.01 -14.31
CA SER A 359 17.57 -8.04 -14.35
C SER A 359 16.96 -6.70 -13.94
N ILE A 360 15.67 -6.54 -14.23
CA ILE A 360 14.86 -5.41 -13.76
C ILE A 360 13.84 -5.95 -12.76
N LEU A 361 13.80 -5.38 -11.56
CA LEU A 361 12.78 -5.69 -10.56
C LEU A 361 11.65 -4.67 -10.69
N LEU A 362 10.40 -5.14 -10.75
CA LEU A 362 9.21 -4.34 -10.55
C LEU A 362 8.75 -4.54 -9.10
N ASP A 363 9.16 -3.63 -8.23
CA ASP A 363 8.81 -3.66 -6.81
C ASP A 363 7.37 -3.16 -6.60
N ASP A 364 6.43 -4.08 -6.37
CA ASP A 364 5.03 -3.80 -6.09
C ASP A 364 4.59 -4.39 -4.74
N THR A 365 5.50 -4.32 -3.77
CA THR A 365 5.44 -5.01 -2.47
C THR A 365 4.72 -4.24 -1.37
N HIS A 366 4.17 -3.05 -1.64
CA HIS A 366 3.49 -2.25 -0.62
C HIS A 366 2.32 -3.03 0.01
N ASN A 367 1.39 -3.51 -0.82
CA ASN A 367 0.28 -4.38 -0.42
C ASN A 367 -0.25 -5.16 -1.66
N ALA A 368 -1.13 -6.13 -1.45
CA ALA A 368 -1.73 -6.91 -2.52
C ALA A 368 -3.22 -7.19 -2.27
N ASN A 369 -3.95 -7.18 -3.38
CA ASN A 369 -5.32 -7.63 -3.55
C ASN A 369 -5.50 -8.06 -5.03
N PRO A 370 -6.62 -8.71 -5.40
CA PRO A 370 -6.78 -9.30 -6.72
C PRO A 370 -6.54 -8.31 -7.87
N ALA A 371 -7.21 -7.15 -7.83
CA ALA A 371 -7.09 -6.14 -8.90
C ALA A 371 -5.65 -5.62 -9.04
N SER A 372 -4.95 -5.35 -7.93
CA SER A 372 -3.56 -4.89 -7.97
C SER A 372 -2.60 -5.96 -8.49
N VAL A 373 -2.82 -7.24 -8.16
CA VAL A 373 -1.98 -8.34 -8.67
C VAL A 373 -2.16 -8.51 -10.17
N SER A 374 -3.41 -8.52 -10.65
CA SER A 374 -3.71 -8.56 -12.08
C SER A 374 -3.11 -7.35 -12.82
N ALA A 375 -3.19 -6.15 -12.24
CA ALA A 375 -2.63 -4.94 -12.83
C ALA A 375 -1.09 -5.00 -12.96
N GLY A 376 -0.39 -5.49 -11.93
CA GLY A 376 1.06 -5.67 -11.97
C GLY A 376 1.51 -6.71 -13.01
N LEU A 377 0.84 -7.87 -13.03
CA LEU A 377 1.13 -8.94 -14.01
C LEU A 377 0.89 -8.48 -15.45
N ARG A 378 -0.26 -7.83 -15.70
CA ARG A 378 -0.56 -7.25 -17.02
C ARG A 378 0.47 -6.19 -17.41
N THR A 379 0.84 -5.30 -16.47
CA THR A 379 1.85 -4.26 -16.73
C THR A 379 3.17 -4.89 -17.13
N MET A 380 3.65 -5.89 -16.39
CA MET A 380 4.84 -6.66 -16.75
C MET A 380 4.72 -7.25 -18.16
N GLY A 381 3.57 -7.87 -18.50
CA GLY A 381 3.33 -8.41 -19.84
C GLY A 381 3.35 -7.36 -20.95
N VAL A 382 2.71 -6.20 -20.74
CA VAL A 382 2.59 -5.13 -21.73
C VAL A 382 3.94 -4.45 -22.00
N ILE A 383 4.66 -4.03 -20.95
CA ILE A 383 5.93 -3.29 -21.10
C ILE A 383 7.06 -4.15 -21.67
N THR A 384 6.95 -5.48 -21.56
CA THR A 384 7.89 -6.44 -22.14
C THR A 384 7.53 -6.85 -23.57
N SER A 385 6.26 -6.70 -23.97
CA SER A 385 5.78 -7.09 -25.30
C SER A 385 5.67 -5.92 -26.28
N SER A 386 6.02 -4.70 -25.86
CA SER A 386 5.90 -3.50 -26.70
C SER A 386 6.85 -3.60 -27.92
N PRO A 387 6.35 -3.50 -29.17
CA PRO A 387 7.19 -3.55 -30.36
C PRO A 387 8.19 -2.39 -30.48
N LEU A 388 8.01 -1.33 -29.67
CA LEU A 388 8.93 -0.20 -29.55
C LEU A 388 10.14 -0.53 -28.65
N ASP A 389 10.02 -1.50 -27.74
CA ASP A 389 11.03 -1.85 -26.75
C ASP A 389 11.65 -3.23 -27.08
N ARG A 390 12.90 -3.21 -27.55
CA ARG A 390 13.71 -4.43 -27.83
C ARG A 390 14.28 -5.06 -26.55
N THR A 391 13.56 -5.00 -25.44
CA THR A 391 14.10 -5.26 -24.10
C THR A 391 13.14 -6.07 -23.24
N SER A 392 13.11 -7.38 -23.42
CA SER A 392 12.79 -8.23 -22.28
C SER A 392 13.31 -9.64 -22.46
N GLY A 393 14.10 -10.07 -21.49
CA GLY A 393 14.27 -11.47 -21.20
C GLY A 393 12.99 -12.09 -20.63
N ARG A 394 13.13 -13.12 -19.81
CA ARG A 394 12.01 -13.87 -19.23
C ARG A 394 11.26 -13.03 -18.20
N ARG A 395 9.95 -13.27 -18.11
CA ARG A 395 9.05 -12.63 -17.13
C ARG A 395 8.86 -13.55 -15.94
N ILE A 396 9.30 -13.11 -14.76
CA ILE A 396 9.28 -13.89 -13.53
C ILE A 396 8.35 -13.21 -12.53
N ALA A 397 7.26 -13.87 -12.16
CA ALA A 397 6.36 -13.37 -11.12
C ALA A 397 6.71 -14.00 -9.77
N VAL A 398 6.87 -13.18 -8.73
CA VAL A 398 7.14 -13.59 -7.36
C VAL A 398 5.99 -13.11 -6.47
N LEU A 399 5.06 -14.01 -6.15
CA LEU A 399 3.77 -13.67 -5.54
C LEU A 399 3.63 -14.22 -4.13
N GLY A 400 3.33 -13.33 -3.18
CA GLY A 400 3.02 -13.64 -1.79
C GLY A 400 1.51 -13.80 -1.53
N ASP A 401 1.17 -14.18 -0.31
CA ASP A 401 -0.23 -14.26 0.14
C ASP A 401 -0.97 -12.91 -0.01
N MET A 402 -2.22 -12.98 -0.45
CA MET A 402 -3.22 -11.92 -0.34
C MET A 402 -4.06 -12.15 0.91
N VAL A 403 -3.92 -11.28 1.91
CA VAL A 403 -4.56 -11.46 3.22
C VAL A 403 -5.75 -10.52 3.44
N GLN A 404 -6.55 -10.82 4.46
CA GLN A 404 -7.68 -10.02 4.92
C GLN A 404 -8.87 -10.02 3.97
N LEU A 405 -9.05 -11.09 3.17
CA LEU A 405 -10.16 -11.21 2.22
C LEU A 405 -11.29 -12.13 2.70
N GLY A 406 -11.22 -12.65 3.93
CA GLY A 406 -12.23 -13.55 4.48
C GLY A 406 -12.45 -14.78 3.58
N GLU A 407 -13.71 -15.13 3.31
CA GLU A 407 -14.08 -16.24 2.43
C GLU A 407 -13.61 -16.06 0.97
N TYR A 408 -13.27 -14.83 0.57
CA TYR A 408 -12.78 -14.52 -0.77
C TYR A 408 -11.26 -14.77 -0.94
N GLU A 409 -10.53 -15.11 0.14
CA GLU A 409 -9.07 -15.37 0.05
C GLU A 409 -8.76 -16.43 -1.00
N GLU A 410 -9.45 -17.58 -1.01
CA GLU A 410 -9.16 -18.64 -1.99
C GLU A 410 -9.35 -18.17 -3.44
N GLU A 411 -10.51 -17.58 -3.77
CA GLU A 411 -10.80 -17.14 -5.15
C GLU A 411 -9.85 -16.03 -5.60
N ALA A 412 -9.48 -15.12 -4.70
CA ALA A 412 -8.45 -14.12 -4.97
C ALA A 412 -7.14 -14.75 -5.45
N HIS A 413 -6.64 -15.77 -4.75
CA HIS A 413 -5.41 -16.47 -5.14
C HIS A 413 -5.58 -17.24 -6.45
N ARG A 414 -6.77 -17.80 -6.73
CA ARG A 414 -7.06 -18.42 -8.03
C ARG A 414 -7.02 -17.39 -9.18
N ILE A 415 -7.63 -16.22 -8.99
CA ILE A 415 -7.55 -15.12 -9.98
C ILE A 415 -6.08 -14.78 -10.28
N ALA A 416 -5.26 -14.64 -9.25
CA ALA A 416 -3.82 -14.37 -9.41
C ALA A 416 -3.09 -15.49 -10.17
N GLY A 417 -3.41 -16.76 -9.93
CA GLY A 417 -2.82 -17.89 -10.64
C GLY A 417 -3.16 -17.90 -12.14
N ARG A 418 -4.42 -17.62 -12.49
CA ARG A 418 -4.85 -17.51 -13.90
C ARG A 418 -4.16 -16.37 -14.63
N GLU A 419 -4.02 -15.22 -13.98
CA GLU A 419 -3.32 -14.07 -14.57
C GLU A 419 -1.80 -14.33 -14.67
N ALA A 420 -1.21 -15.01 -13.69
CA ALA A 420 0.21 -15.37 -13.73
C ALA A 420 0.53 -16.28 -14.93
N ALA A 421 -0.30 -17.29 -15.20
CA ALA A 421 -0.15 -18.16 -16.37
C ALA A 421 -0.27 -17.41 -17.72
N ARG A 422 -0.94 -16.25 -17.76
CA ARG A 422 -1.08 -15.43 -18.98
C ARG A 422 0.12 -14.54 -19.23
N PHE A 423 0.72 -13.98 -18.19
CA PHE A 423 1.69 -12.88 -18.31
C PHE A 423 3.11 -13.22 -17.84
N ALA A 424 3.31 -14.32 -17.11
CA ALA A 424 4.61 -14.73 -16.61
C ALA A 424 5.09 -16.01 -17.31
N ASP A 425 6.40 -16.09 -17.53
CA ASP A 425 7.07 -17.29 -18.03
C ASP A 425 7.46 -18.22 -16.86
N TYR A 426 7.79 -17.64 -15.70
CA TYR A 426 8.06 -18.36 -14.45
C TYR A 426 7.25 -17.78 -13.30
N LEU A 427 6.85 -18.64 -12.37
CA LEU A 427 6.12 -18.26 -11.17
C LEU A 427 6.83 -18.80 -9.93
N VAL A 428 7.16 -17.91 -9.02
CA VAL A 428 7.60 -18.23 -7.66
C VAL A 428 6.52 -17.77 -6.69
N THR A 429 6.03 -18.65 -5.84
CA THR A 429 5.06 -18.29 -4.80
C THR A 429 5.68 -18.38 -3.42
N ARG A 430 5.29 -17.48 -2.52
CA ARG A 430 5.74 -17.47 -1.12
C ARG A 430 4.57 -17.32 -0.17
N GLY A 431 4.30 -18.35 0.62
CA GLY A 431 3.23 -18.32 1.61
C GLY A 431 2.28 -19.51 1.49
N GLU A 432 1.37 -19.60 2.45
CA GLU A 432 0.46 -20.74 2.57
C GLU A 432 -0.64 -20.66 1.51
N TRP A 433 -1.28 -19.51 1.39
CA TRP A 433 -2.32 -19.28 0.41
C TRP A 433 -1.76 -19.10 -1.00
N ALA A 434 -0.52 -18.60 -1.11
CA ALA A 434 0.19 -18.46 -2.37
C ALA A 434 0.43 -19.81 -3.07
N ALA A 435 0.33 -20.94 -2.35
CA ALA A 435 0.32 -22.27 -2.99
C ALA A 435 -0.90 -22.47 -3.91
N ILE A 436 -2.04 -21.82 -3.64
CA ILE A 436 -3.24 -21.86 -4.50
C ILE A 436 -2.98 -21.13 -5.82
N ILE A 437 -2.21 -20.03 -5.80
CA ILE A 437 -1.77 -19.32 -7.02
C ILE A 437 -1.01 -20.29 -7.93
N ALA A 438 -0.07 -21.04 -7.36
CA ALA A 438 0.74 -22.01 -8.11
C ALA A 438 -0.11 -23.13 -8.70
N GLU A 439 -1.03 -23.69 -7.92
CA GLU A 439 -1.92 -24.75 -8.38
C GLU A 439 -2.85 -24.28 -9.50
N GLU A 440 -3.42 -23.08 -9.37
CA GLU A 440 -4.29 -22.52 -10.40
C GLU A 440 -3.50 -22.13 -11.66
N ALA A 441 -2.29 -21.59 -11.54
CA ALA A 441 -1.42 -21.31 -12.68
C ALA A 441 -1.08 -22.59 -13.47
N ARG A 442 -0.84 -23.70 -12.75
CA ARG A 442 -0.63 -25.02 -13.36
C ARG A 442 -1.85 -25.48 -14.15
N LYS A 443 -3.05 -25.36 -13.58
CA LYS A 443 -4.32 -25.68 -14.26
C LYS A 443 -4.55 -24.78 -15.48
N ALA A 444 -4.14 -23.52 -15.40
CA ALA A 444 -4.23 -22.55 -16.49
C ALA A 444 -3.16 -22.72 -17.58
N GLY A 445 -2.25 -23.70 -17.46
CA GLY A 445 -1.32 -24.11 -18.51
C GLY A 445 0.16 -23.79 -18.26
N LEU A 446 0.53 -23.21 -17.12
CA LEU A 446 1.93 -22.99 -16.78
C LEU A 446 2.59 -24.31 -16.35
N SER A 447 3.68 -24.72 -17.02
CA SER A 447 4.37 -25.99 -16.72
C SER A 447 4.87 -26.04 -15.28
N SER A 448 4.72 -27.21 -14.63
CA SER A 448 5.22 -27.44 -13.26
C SER A 448 6.71 -27.13 -13.09
N GLU A 449 7.53 -27.31 -14.14
CA GLU A 449 8.97 -27.00 -14.12
C GLU A 449 9.26 -25.50 -14.04
N ARG A 450 8.27 -24.66 -14.37
CA ARG A 450 8.36 -23.19 -14.34
C ARG A 450 7.70 -22.60 -13.09
N ILE A 451 7.28 -23.45 -12.15
CA ILE A 451 6.60 -23.07 -10.91
C ILE A 451 7.44 -23.51 -9.72
N SER A 452 7.75 -22.58 -8.82
CA SER A 452 8.44 -22.84 -7.55
C SER A 452 7.60 -22.37 -6.37
N ILE A 453 7.23 -23.29 -5.48
CA ILE A 453 6.47 -22.96 -4.26
C ILE A 453 7.44 -22.90 -3.09
N THR A 454 7.52 -21.75 -2.44
CA THR A 454 8.49 -21.45 -1.38
C THR A 454 7.79 -20.95 -0.11
N SER A 455 8.53 -20.91 0.99
CA SER A 455 7.97 -20.54 2.29
C SER A 455 8.69 -19.35 2.95
N THR A 456 9.98 -19.16 2.66
CA THR A 456 10.80 -18.08 3.21
C THR A 456 11.18 -17.06 2.14
N HIS A 457 11.55 -15.84 2.56
CA HIS A 457 12.02 -14.80 1.63
C HIS A 457 13.33 -15.24 0.94
N GLU A 458 14.20 -15.92 1.68
CA GLU A 458 15.46 -16.47 1.19
C GLU A 458 15.24 -17.54 0.12
N ASP A 459 14.30 -18.47 0.34
CA ASP A 459 13.95 -19.52 -0.62
C ASP A 459 13.36 -18.93 -1.91
N ALA A 460 12.47 -17.94 -1.78
CA ALA A 460 11.89 -17.25 -2.93
C ALA A 460 12.99 -16.57 -3.76
N ALA A 461 13.90 -15.84 -3.11
CA ALA A 461 15.04 -15.22 -3.78
C ALA A 461 15.98 -16.26 -4.40
N GLN A 462 16.23 -17.40 -3.74
CA GLN A 462 17.06 -18.48 -4.27
C GLN A 462 16.42 -19.14 -5.51
N ALA A 463 15.12 -19.38 -5.50
CA ALA A 463 14.40 -19.91 -6.66
C ALA A 463 14.54 -18.97 -7.87
N VAL A 464 14.40 -17.65 -7.66
CA VAL A 464 14.65 -16.66 -8.71
C VAL A 464 16.11 -16.70 -9.18
N ARG A 465 17.10 -16.76 -8.28
CA ARG A 465 18.53 -16.86 -8.67
C ARG A 465 18.80 -18.09 -9.53
N HIS A 466 18.19 -19.23 -9.21
CA HIS A 466 18.32 -20.45 -9.98
C HIS A 466 17.76 -20.29 -11.41
N ILE A 467 16.61 -19.62 -11.56
CA ILE A 467 16.05 -19.27 -12.87
C ILE A 467 17.00 -18.34 -13.65
N LEU A 468 17.64 -17.36 -12.98
CA LEU A 468 18.62 -16.47 -13.61
C LEU A 468 19.98 -17.15 -13.91
N GLU A 469 20.23 -18.33 -13.35
CA GLU A 469 21.47 -19.11 -13.52
C GLU A 469 21.37 -20.08 -14.69
N HIS A 470 20.27 -20.79 -14.77
CA HIS A 470 19.95 -21.65 -15.89
C HIS A 470 19.45 -20.80 -17.05
N GLU A 471 20.06 -20.97 -18.24
CA GLU A 471 19.71 -20.29 -19.51
C GLU A 471 20.26 -18.86 -19.69
N LYS A 472 21.59 -18.73 -19.65
CA LYS A 472 22.30 -17.48 -19.96
C LYS A 472 22.38 -17.20 -21.49
N THR A 473 21.29 -17.38 -22.22
CA THR A 473 21.27 -17.30 -23.70
C THR A 473 20.69 -16.00 -24.26
N GLN A 474 20.18 -15.08 -23.44
CA GLN A 474 19.51 -13.88 -23.95
C GLN A 474 20.33 -12.59 -23.80
N ALA A 475 20.26 -11.74 -24.82
CA ALA A 475 20.88 -10.41 -24.86
C ALA A 475 20.10 -9.33 -24.07
N GLN A 476 18.94 -9.70 -23.50
CA GLN A 476 17.97 -8.77 -22.90
C GLN A 476 17.75 -9.09 -21.41
N PRO A 477 17.44 -8.09 -20.57
CA PRO A 477 17.30 -8.27 -19.13
C PRO A 477 16.01 -9.01 -18.76
N ASP A 478 16.11 -10.03 -17.89
CA ASP A 478 14.93 -10.66 -17.28
C ASP A 478 14.16 -9.64 -16.42
N VAL A 479 12.83 -9.76 -16.36
CA VAL A 479 11.94 -8.85 -15.61
C VAL A 479 11.26 -9.61 -14.49
N ILE A 480 11.36 -9.09 -13.26
CA ILE A 480 10.92 -9.77 -12.05
C ILE A 480 9.88 -8.91 -11.33
N LEU A 481 8.61 -9.32 -11.34
CA LEU A 481 7.55 -8.67 -10.55
C LEU A 481 7.51 -9.27 -9.15
N ILE A 482 7.60 -8.46 -8.10
CA ILE A 482 7.49 -8.92 -6.72
C ILE A 482 6.28 -8.25 -6.05
N LYS A 483 5.37 -9.05 -5.51
CA LYS A 483 4.12 -8.56 -4.91
C LYS A 483 3.60 -9.47 -3.81
N GLY A 484 2.99 -8.88 -2.78
CA GLY A 484 2.28 -9.59 -1.70
C GLY A 484 1.65 -8.61 -0.73
N SER A 485 0.74 -9.09 0.14
CA SER A 485 0.13 -8.21 1.13
C SER A 485 1.16 -7.71 2.16
N GLU A 486 0.90 -6.58 2.78
CA GLU A 486 1.83 -5.95 3.74
C GLU A 486 2.44 -6.93 4.78
N PRO A 487 1.65 -7.79 5.45
CA PRO A 487 2.16 -8.76 6.41
C PRO A 487 3.18 -9.76 5.85
N THR A 488 3.16 -10.00 4.53
CA THR A 488 4.04 -10.98 3.88
C THR A 488 5.47 -10.48 3.72
N ARG A 489 5.71 -9.17 3.87
CA ARG A 489 7.05 -8.55 3.83
C ARG A 489 7.83 -8.87 2.55
N MET A 490 7.17 -8.91 1.39
CA MET A 490 7.79 -9.30 0.11
C MET A 490 8.90 -8.34 -0.34
N GLU A 491 8.98 -7.12 0.20
CA GLU A 491 10.11 -6.20 -0.02
C GLU A 491 11.45 -6.81 0.42
N ARG A 492 11.44 -7.80 1.33
CA ARG A 492 12.66 -8.55 1.70
C ARG A 492 13.16 -9.42 0.55
N VAL A 493 12.26 -9.99 -0.25
CA VAL A 493 12.66 -10.69 -1.49
C VAL A 493 13.25 -9.69 -2.48
N THR A 494 12.63 -8.52 -2.63
CA THR A 494 13.16 -7.44 -3.47
C THR A 494 14.58 -7.06 -3.02
N GLU A 495 14.81 -6.79 -1.72
CA GLU A 495 16.13 -6.44 -1.16
C GLU A 495 17.19 -7.50 -1.47
N LEU A 496 16.86 -8.79 -1.33
CA LEU A 496 17.75 -9.91 -1.65
C LEU A 496 18.10 -10.04 -3.14
N LEU A 497 17.29 -9.45 -4.02
CA LEU A 497 17.47 -9.50 -5.47
C LEU A 497 17.96 -8.18 -6.07
N MET A 498 18.08 -7.10 -5.29
CA MET A 498 18.61 -5.82 -5.75
C MET A 498 20.08 -5.94 -6.18
N ALA A 499 20.45 -5.25 -7.26
CA ALA A 499 21.84 -5.07 -7.65
C ALA A 499 22.65 -4.29 -6.61
N ARG A 500 21.96 -3.39 -5.88
CA ARG A 500 22.54 -2.47 -4.89
C ARG A 500 21.73 -2.50 -3.59
N PRO A 501 21.84 -3.57 -2.77
CA PRO A 501 21.02 -3.71 -1.56
C PRO A 501 21.19 -2.57 -0.54
N TRP A 502 22.31 -1.84 -0.54
CA TRP A 502 22.52 -0.68 0.33
C TRP A 502 21.58 0.50 0.03
N GLU A 503 20.99 0.57 -1.17
CA GLU A 503 19.99 1.59 -1.53
C GLU A 503 18.58 1.23 -1.01
N ALA A 504 18.40 0.05 -0.41
CA ALA A 504 17.08 -0.43 0.04
C ALA A 504 16.38 0.59 0.95
N SER A 505 17.10 1.21 1.88
CA SER A 505 16.53 2.17 2.84
C SER A 505 15.84 3.39 2.23
N GLU A 506 16.20 3.72 0.99
CA GLU A 506 15.63 4.85 0.25
C GLU A 506 14.59 4.38 -0.78
N LYS A 507 14.75 3.17 -1.33
CA LYS A 507 14.00 2.69 -2.50
C LYS A 507 12.88 1.70 -2.18
N LEU A 508 12.91 1.05 -1.03
CA LEU A 508 11.93 0.05 -0.62
C LEU A 508 11.03 0.57 0.51
N VAL A 509 9.82 0.02 0.58
CA VAL A 509 8.92 0.26 1.71
C VAL A 509 9.45 -0.40 3.00
N ARG A 510 8.99 0.10 4.15
CA ARG A 510 9.18 -0.54 5.47
C ARG A 510 10.65 -0.81 5.85
N GLN A 511 11.53 0.16 5.59
CA GLN A 511 12.96 0.03 5.86
C GLN A 511 13.43 0.66 7.18
N THR A 512 12.52 1.25 7.97
CA THR A 512 12.89 1.80 9.27
C THR A 512 13.36 0.69 10.22
N PRO A 513 14.25 0.98 11.19
CA PRO A 513 14.73 -0.03 12.14
C PRO A 513 13.60 -0.79 12.85
N ALA A 514 12.51 -0.08 13.17
CA ALA A 514 11.28 -0.67 13.71
C ALA A 514 10.72 -1.78 12.81
N TRP A 515 10.54 -1.49 11.53
CA TRP A 515 10.03 -2.46 10.56
C TRP A 515 10.98 -3.63 10.32
N LYS A 516 12.30 -3.42 10.40
CA LYS A 516 13.28 -4.52 10.29
C LYS A 516 13.21 -5.50 11.46
N GLN A 517 12.71 -5.06 12.62
CA GLN A 517 12.54 -5.89 13.83
C GLN A 517 11.14 -6.52 13.96
N ILE A 518 10.15 -6.04 13.19
CA ILE A 518 8.78 -6.58 13.25
C ILE A 518 8.71 -7.94 12.54
N VAL A 519 8.40 -8.98 13.30
CA VAL A 519 7.87 -10.25 12.80
C VAL A 519 6.34 -10.14 12.83
N VAL A 520 5.70 -10.11 11.66
CA VAL A 520 4.23 -10.03 11.58
C VAL A 520 3.66 -11.43 11.77
N SER A 521 3.18 -11.74 12.97
CA SER A 521 2.49 -13.00 13.25
C SER A 521 0.96 -12.79 13.30
N ARG A 522 0.22 -13.69 12.64
CA ARG A 522 -1.25 -13.82 12.79
C ARG A 522 -1.51 -14.46 14.16
N ALA A 523 -1.84 -13.66 15.16
CA ALA A 523 -2.23 -14.18 16.47
C ALA A 523 -3.73 -13.95 16.70
N GLU A 524 -4.55 -14.92 16.29
CA GLU A 524 -5.98 -15.00 16.65
C GLU A 524 -6.22 -15.95 17.85
N ARG A 525 -5.18 -16.59 18.40
CA ARG A 525 -5.30 -17.51 19.54
C ARG A 525 -4.26 -17.23 20.61
N PRO A 526 -4.60 -17.40 21.91
CA PRO A 526 -3.71 -17.11 23.04
C PRO A 526 -2.51 -18.08 23.13
N THR A 527 -2.62 -19.25 22.51
CA THR A 527 -1.54 -20.23 22.37
C THR A 527 -1.24 -20.42 20.91
N TRP A 528 0.03 -20.33 20.54
CA TRP A 528 0.50 -20.51 19.18
C TRP A 528 1.78 -21.35 19.21
N VAL A 529 1.96 -22.17 18.18
CA VAL A 529 3.21 -22.87 17.89
C VAL A 529 3.69 -22.33 16.55
N GLU A 530 4.91 -21.84 16.52
CA GLU A 530 5.55 -21.37 15.30
C GLU A 530 6.63 -22.35 14.86
N ILE A 531 6.50 -22.77 13.61
CA ILE A 531 7.57 -23.42 12.88
C ILE A 531 8.33 -22.34 12.14
N ASP A 532 9.48 -21.95 12.67
CA ASP A 532 10.39 -21.02 12.02
C ASP A 532 11.10 -21.71 10.85
N LEU A 533 10.51 -21.57 9.67
CA LEU A 533 11.07 -22.10 8.43
C LEU A 533 12.39 -21.42 8.06
N GLY A 534 12.63 -20.18 8.48
CA GLY A 534 13.90 -19.49 8.30
C GLY A 534 15.02 -20.13 9.13
N ALA A 535 14.73 -20.49 10.38
CA ALA A 535 15.64 -21.26 11.22
C ALA A 535 15.92 -22.65 10.63
N ILE A 536 14.88 -23.35 10.16
CA ILE A 536 15.03 -24.66 9.51
C ILE A 536 15.90 -24.55 8.24
N ALA A 537 15.64 -23.55 7.39
CA ALA A 537 16.42 -23.27 6.18
C ALA A 537 17.90 -22.99 6.52
N ASN A 538 18.16 -22.09 7.46
CA ASN A 538 19.51 -21.76 7.92
C ASN A 538 20.24 -22.98 8.48
N ASN A 539 19.58 -23.78 9.32
CA ASN A 539 20.14 -25.00 9.90
C ASN A 539 20.46 -26.01 8.80
N THR A 540 19.57 -26.18 7.82
CA THR A 540 19.79 -27.13 6.72
C THR A 540 20.96 -26.71 5.84
N ARG A 541 21.05 -25.42 5.46
CA ARG A 541 22.20 -24.87 4.73
C ARG A 541 23.50 -25.05 5.51
N ARG A 542 23.46 -24.81 6.83
CA ARG A 542 24.63 -24.98 7.68
C ARG A 542 25.08 -26.43 7.74
N ILE A 543 24.16 -27.37 7.94
CA ILE A 543 24.46 -28.80 7.91
C ILE A 543 25.07 -29.18 6.57
N LYS A 544 24.45 -28.77 5.45
CA LYS A 544 24.96 -29.05 4.10
C LYS A 544 26.37 -28.49 3.88
N SER A 545 26.63 -27.26 4.33
CA SER A 545 27.96 -26.64 4.25
C SER A 545 29.03 -27.38 5.05
N LEU A 546 28.66 -28.00 6.18
CA LEU A 546 29.59 -28.74 7.04
C LEU A 546 29.92 -30.12 6.48
N VAL A 547 28.94 -30.80 5.88
CA VAL A 547 29.13 -32.17 5.35
C VAL A 547 29.65 -32.17 3.91
N GLY A 548 29.53 -31.06 3.19
CA GLY A 548 30.00 -30.90 1.81
C GLY A 548 29.02 -31.42 0.75
N ASP A 549 29.29 -31.07 -0.51
CA ASP A 549 28.35 -31.28 -1.62
C ASP A 549 28.12 -32.75 -1.97
N HIS A 550 29.13 -33.60 -1.76
CA HIS A 550 29.07 -35.03 -2.07
C HIS A 550 28.25 -35.87 -1.07
N VAL A 551 27.92 -35.33 0.10
CA VAL A 551 27.16 -36.05 1.13
C VAL A 551 25.67 -35.74 1.01
N GLN A 552 24.85 -36.77 0.85
CA GLN A 552 23.39 -36.62 0.85
C GLN A 552 22.87 -36.39 2.27
N VAL A 553 22.05 -35.36 2.46
CA VAL A 553 21.42 -35.04 3.75
C VAL A 553 20.00 -35.56 3.74
N LEU A 554 19.65 -36.45 4.68
CA LEU A 554 18.29 -36.91 4.89
C LEU A 554 17.66 -36.09 6.02
N ALA A 555 16.62 -35.32 5.71
CA ALA A 555 15.86 -34.57 6.71
C ALA A 555 14.72 -35.44 7.23
N SER A 556 14.75 -35.75 8.53
CA SER A 556 13.66 -36.49 9.17
C SER A 556 12.52 -35.54 9.50
N ILE A 557 11.33 -35.80 8.95
CA ILE A 557 10.11 -35.03 9.17
C ILE A 557 9.12 -35.97 9.83
N LYS A 558 8.97 -35.84 11.16
CA LYS A 558 8.14 -36.74 11.97
C LYS A 558 6.84 -36.06 12.35
N ALA A 559 5.78 -36.85 12.49
CA ALA A 559 4.49 -36.44 13.04
C ALA A 559 3.91 -35.21 12.35
N ASP A 560 3.97 -35.13 11.01
CA ASP A 560 3.54 -33.94 10.25
C ASP A 560 4.26 -32.64 10.68
N ALA A 561 5.57 -32.71 10.96
CA ALA A 561 6.31 -31.65 11.66
C ALA A 561 5.64 -31.27 12.99
N TYR A 562 5.33 -32.29 13.80
CA TYR A 562 4.58 -32.21 15.06
C TYR A 562 3.15 -31.65 14.94
N GLY A 563 2.49 -31.82 13.78
CA GLY A 563 1.13 -31.35 13.50
C GLY A 563 1.07 -29.90 12.99
N HIS A 564 2.19 -29.39 12.49
CA HIS A 564 2.35 -28.00 12.08
C HIS A 564 2.77 -27.85 10.60
N GLY A 565 2.70 -28.94 9.82
CA GLY A 565 2.78 -28.93 8.36
C GLY A 565 4.07 -29.52 7.79
N ALA A 566 4.11 -30.84 7.60
CA ALA A 566 5.24 -31.56 7.00
C ALA A 566 5.54 -31.11 5.58
N VAL A 567 4.52 -30.76 4.77
CA VAL A 567 4.74 -30.30 3.39
C VAL A 567 5.59 -29.02 3.36
N LYS A 568 5.32 -28.07 4.27
CA LYS A 568 6.08 -26.81 4.37
C LYS A 568 7.52 -27.07 4.79
N VAL A 569 7.72 -27.90 5.82
CA VAL A 569 9.06 -28.27 6.30
C VAL A 569 9.83 -29.05 5.23
N ALA A 570 9.17 -29.98 4.53
CA ALA A 570 9.72 -30.79 3.45
C ALA A 570 10.27 -29.94 2.31
N ARG A 571 9.46 -29.02 1.78
CA ARG A 571 9.92 -28.09 0.74
C ARG A 571 11.10 -27.24 1.23
N THR A 572 11.01 -26.75 2.47
CA THR A 572 12.05 -25.90 3.07
C THR A 572 13.39 -26.62 3.17
N VAL A 573 13.43 -27.82 3.75
CA VAL A 573 14.70 -28.57 3.89
C VAL A 573 15.25 -29.00 2.53
N LEU A 574 14.39 -29.44 1.60
CA LEU A 574 14.83 -29.85 0.26
C LEU A 574 15.46 -28.70 -0.53
N HIS A 575 14.84 -27.51 -0.52
CA HIS A 575 15.41 -26.33 -1.18
C HIS A 575 16.71 -25.84 -0.53
N ASN A 576 16.95 -26.16 0.73
CA ASN A 576 18.10 -25.69 1.50
C ASN A 576 19.23 -26.73 1.68
N GLY A 577 19.19 -27.83 0.93
CA GLY A 577 20.31 -28.78 0.83
C GLY A 577 20.05 -30.20 1.32
N ALA A 578 18.85 -30.50 1.82
CA ALA A 578 18.44 -31.89 2.03
C ALA A 578 18.21 -32.58 0.68
N SER A 579 18.68 -33.82 0.56
CA SER A 579 18.56 -34.65 -0.65
C SER A 579 17.44 -35.67 -0.55
N ARG A 580 17.00 -36.00 0.68
CA ARG A 580 15.98 -37.02 0.97
C ARG A 580 15.13 -36.61 2.16
N LEU A 581 13.92 -37.15 2.22
CA LEU A 581 13.04 -37.03 3.37
C LEU A 581 12.87 -38.37 4.09
N GLY A 582 12.88 -38.35 5.42
CA GLY A 582 12.56 -39.51 6.25
C GLY A 582 11.32 -39.26 7.08
N VAL A 583 10.23 -39.97 6.80
CA VAL A 583 8.99 -39.93 7.59
C VAL A 583 8.82 -41.23 8.39
N ALA A 584 8.00 -41.19 9.45
CA ALA A 584 7.84 -42.31 10.38
C ALA A 584 6.78 -43.31 9.91
N THR A 585 5.77 -42.89 9.15
CA THR A 585 4.64 -43.72 8.73
C THR A 585 4.25 -43.48 7.26
N LEU A 586 3.51 -44.42 6.66
CA LEU A 586 2.95 -44.25 5.31
C LEU A 586 1.91 -43.11 5.26
N SER A 587 1.17 -42.87 6.34
CA SER A 587 0.19 -41.78 6.41
C SER A 587 0.85 -40.40 6.31
N GLU A 588 2.11 -40.26 6.72
CA GLU A 588 2.90 -39.04 6.56
C GLU A 588 3.42 -38.85 5.12
N VAL A 589 3.49 -39.93 4.32
CA VAL A 589 3.93 -39.87 2.91
C VAL A 589 2.84 -39.29 2.00
N THR A 590 1.58 -39.65 2.24
CA THR A 590 0.44 -39.26 1.39
C THR A 590 0.40 -37.75 1.09
N PRO A 591 0.36 -36.85 2.09
CA PRO A 591 0.30 -35.41 1.82
C PRO A 591 1.55 -34.88 1.09
N LEU A 592 2.72 -35.50 1.29
CA LEU A 592 3.95 -35.13 0.58
C LEU A 592 3.86 -35.49 -0.91
N ARG A 593 3.33 -36.68 -1.23
CA ARG A 593 3.16 -37.15 -2.61
C ARG A 593 2.05 -36.40 -3.34
N GLU A 594 0.92 -36.13 -2.66
CA GLU A 594 -0.14 -35.26 -3.19
C GLU A 594 0.38 -33.84 -3.48
N ALA A 595 1.31 -33.35 -2.66
CA ALA A 595 1.99 -32.07 -2.86
C ALA A 595 3.13 -32.11 -3.91
N GLY A 596 3.30 -33.23 -4.62
CA GLY A 596 4.25 -33.41 -5.73
C GLY A 596 5.70 -33.64 -5.29
N ILE A 597 5.98 -33.88 -4.01
CA ILE A 597 7.34 -34.08 -3.50
C ILE A 597 7.73 -35.54 -3.73
N THR A 598 8.77 -35.80 -4.53
CA THR A 598 9.21 -37.16 -4.92
C THR A 598 10.49 -37.64 -4.22
N ALA A 599 11.18 -36.76 -3.50
CA ALA A 599 12.40 -37.05 -2.74
C ALA A 599 12.20 -38.05 -1.60
#